data_AF-A0A351HDY8-F1
#
_entry.id   AF-A0A351HDY8-F1
#
_cell.length_a   1.000
_cell.length_b   1.000
_cell.length_c   1.000
_cell.angle_alpha   90.00
_cell.angle_beta   90.00
_cell.angle_gamma   90.00
#
_symmetry.space_group_name_H-M   'P 1'
#
loop_
_entity.id
_entity.type
_entity.pdbx_description
1 polymer ?
#
loop_
_entity_poly.entity_id
_entity_poly.type
_entity_poly.pdbx_seq_one_letter_code
_entity_poly.pdbx_strand_id
1 'polypeptide(L)'
;MKDTFISSEGRIGRFVFITRIVLLVVLTTVATMKAISYFDHWHHGNYSPLGPFLGIVIGLICLLAGLMQLLKRLRDIGKPAYWTLWMLIPGVNVLVLLYVAAAPSKA
;
A
#
# COMPACT_ATOMS: atom_id res chain seq x y z
N MET A 1 12.82 -13.49 14.87
CA MET A 1 12.02 -12.25 15.06
C MET A 1 10.72 -12.45 14.31
N LYS A 2 9.57 -12.25 14.96
CA LYS A 2 8.25 -12.52 14.37
C LYS A 2 8.09 -11.70 13.08
N ASP A 3 7.57 -12.32 12.02
CA ASP A 3 7.23 -11.67 10.74
C ASP A 3 6.13 -10.62 10.93
N THR A 4 6.50 -9.46 11.47
CA THR A 4 5.59 -8.36 11.73
C THR A 4 5.17 -7.72 10.41
N PHE A 5 3.90 -7.35 10.31
CA PHE A 5 3.32 -6.68 9.15
C PHE A 5 4.03 -5.35 8.85
N ILE A 6 4.40 -4.62 9.90
CA ILE A 6 5.20 -3.39 9.83
C ILE A 6 6.66 -3.75 10.14
N SER A 7 7.35 -4.25 9.12
CA SER A 7 8.80 -4.46 9.15
C SER A 7 9.28 -4.45 7.71
N SER A 8 10.49 -3.98 7.45
CA SER A 8 11.20 -4.07 6.16
C SER A 8 12.15 -5.26 6.09
N GLU A 9 12.32 -5.97 7.21
CA GLU A 9 13.23 -7.11 7.34
C GLU A 9 12.58 -8.41 6.87
N GLY A 10 13.42 -9.30 6.34
CA GLY A 10 13.01 -10.63 5.88
C GLY A 10 12.57 -10.69 4.42
N ARG A 11 11.92 -11.81 4.11
CA ARG A 11 11.47 -12.25 2.79
C ARG A 11 9.94 -12.39 2.76
N ILE A 12 9.30 -12.24 1.61
CA ILE A 12 7.83 -12.36 1.47
C ILE A 12 7.41 -13.13 0.22
N GLY A 13 6.71 -14.25 0.46
CA GLY A 13 6.13 -15.06 -0.60
C GLY A 13 5.15 -14.28 -1.47
N ARG A 14 5.06 -14.65 -2.75
CA ARG A 14 4.23 -14.01 -3.77
C ARG A 14 2.77 -13.82 -3.34
N PHE A 15 2.13 -14.89 -2.87
CA PHE A 15 0.72 -14.86 -2.46
C PHE A 15 0.50 -13.94 -1.26
N VAL A 16 1.37 -14.03 -0.25
CA VAL A 16 1.28 -13.16 0.95
C VAL A 16 1.46 -11.70 0.56
N PHE A 17 2.41 -11.38 -0.33
CA PHE A 17 2.60 -10.03 -0.84
C PHE A 17 1.32 -9.49 -1.51
N ILE A 18 0.74 -10.24 -2.46
CA ILE A 18 -0.47 -9.84 -3.18
C ILE A 18 -1.61 -9.59 -2.19
N THR A 19 -1.88 -10.55 -1.29
CA THR A 19 -2.95 -10.42 -0.29
C THR A 19 -2.76 -9.18 0.57
N ARG A 20 -1.53 -8.89 1.05
CA ARG A 20 -1.26 -7.71 1.87
C ARG A 20 -1.46 -6.40 1.11
N ILE A 21 -1.02 -6.32 -0.15
CA ILE A 21 -1.24 -5.13 -0.98
C ILE A 21 -2.74 -4.92 -1.25
N VAL A 22 -3.48 -5.98 -1.61
CA VAL A 22 -4.93 -5.91 -1.82
C VAL A 22 -5.65 -5.45 -0.56
N LEU A 23 -5.30 -6.00 0.61
CA LEU A 23 -5.87 -5.58 1.89
C LEU A 23 -5.61 -4.10 2.20
N LEU A 24 -4.39 -3.60 1.94
CA LEU A 24 -4.05 -2.19 2.16
C LEU A 24 -4.84 -1.26 1.22
N VAL A 25 -5.03 -1.66 -0.03
CA VAL A 25 -5.84 -0.91 -1.00
C VAL A 25 -7.30 -0.88 -0.56
N VAL A 26 -7.88 -2.04 -0.23
CA VAL A 26 -9.27 -2.14 0.24
C VAL A 26 -9.47 -1.32 1.51
N LEU A 27 -8.56 -1.43 2.48
CA LEU A 27 -8.61 -0.65 3.72
C LEU A 27 -8.62 0.86 3.44
N THR A 28 -7.72 1.34 2.58
CA THR A 28 -7.63 2.75 2.21
C THR A 28 -8.91 3.23 1.53
N THR A 29 -9.42 2.47 0.56
CA THR A 29 -10.64 2.82 -0.19
C THR A 29 -11.87 2.85 0.72
N VAL A 30 -12.07 1.80 1.51
CA VAL A 30 -13.23 1.70 2.43
C VAL A 30 -13.17 2.80 3.48
N ALA A 31 -12.01 3.03 4.11
CA ALA A 31 -11.85 4.07 5.10
C ALA A 31 -12.11 5.47 4.53
N THR A 32 -11.60 5.75 3.32
CA THR A 32 -11.82 7.03 2.63
C THR A 32 -13.30 7.24 2.30
N MET A 33 -13.97 6.23 1.75
CA MET A 33 -15.41 6.30 1.44
C MET A 33 -16.25 6.53 2.69
N LYS A 34 -15.92 5.85 3.80
CA LYS A 34 -16.62 6.04 5.08
C LYS A 34 -16.35 7.41 5.69
N ALA A 35 -15.11 7.91 5.60
CA ALA A 35 -14.78 9.25 6.06
C ALA A 35 -15.58 10.30 5.27
N ILE A 36 -15.56 10.26 3.93
CA ILE A 36 -16.33 11.18 3.08
C ILE A 36 -17.82 11.12 3.43
N SER A 37 -18.41 9.93 3.44
CA SER A 37 -19.83 9.74 3.76
C SER A 37 -20.21 10.29 5.15
N TYR A 38 -19.33 10.16 6.14
CA TYR A 38 -19.56 10.65 7.50
C TYR A 38 -19.50 12.19 7.57
N PHE A 39 -18.51 12.80 6.94
CA PHE A 39 -18.33 14.26 6.98
C PHE A 39 -19.31 15.02 6.06
N ASP A 40 -19.80 14.40 4.99
CA ASP A 40 -20.85 14.97 4.13
C ASP A 40 -22.21 15.05 4.85
N HIS A 41 -22.47 14.16 5.82
CA HIS A 41 -23.73 14.12 6.58
C HIS A 41 -23.58 14.63 8.01
N TRP A 42 -22.51 15.40 8.30
CA TRP A 42 -22.26 15.84 9.66
C TRP A 42 -23.33 16.83 10.13
N HIS A 43 -23.93 16.51 11.28
CA HIS A 43 -25.20 17.02 11.82
C HIS A 43 -25.50 18.52 11.71
N HIS A 44 -24.53 19.43 11.56
CA HIS A 44 -24.74 20.89 11.59
C HIS A 44 -23.89 21.67 10.56
N GLY A 45 -23.27 21.00 9.58
CA GLY A 45 -22.47 21.68 8.55
C GLY A 45 -21.77 20.72 7.60
N ASN A 46 -21.56 21.15 6.36
CA ASN A 46 -20.84 20.35 5.37
C ASN A 46 -19.33 20.50 5.57
N TYR A 47 -18.71 19.59 6.32
CA TYR A 47 -17.26 19.50 6.48
C TYR A 47 -16.64 18.61 5.40
N SER A 48 -17.16 18.65 4.17
CA SER A 48 -16.73 17.82 3.03
C SER A 48 -15.21 17.70 2.87
N PRO A 49 -14.39 18.77 3.05
CA PRO A 49 -12.93 18.64 2.92
C PRO A 49 -12.25 17.73 3.95
N LEU A 50 -12.85 17.50 5.14
CA LEU A 50 -12.26 16.65 6.19
C LEU A 50 -12.28 15.15 5.82
N GLY A 51 -13.27 14.71 5.04
CA GLY A 51 -13.36 13.33 4.57
C GLY A 51 -12.17 12.92 3.71
N PRO A 52 -11.90 13.63 2.59
CA PRO A 52 -10.71 13.42 1.78
C PRO A 52 -9.40 13.62 2.55
N PHE A 53 -9.34 14.57 3.48
CA PHE A 53 -8.15 14.78 4.31
C PHE A 53 -7.79 13.52 5.14
N LEU A 54 -8.76 12.93 5.85
CA LEU A 54 -8.52 11.67 6.55
C LEU A 54 -8.17 10.53 5.59
N GLY A 55 -8.81 10.48 4.42
CA GLY A 55 -8.47 9.53 3.37
C GLY A 55 -7.00 9.62 2.94
N ILE A 56 -6.47 10.83 2.77
CA ILE A 56 -5.06 11.07 2.46
C ILE A 56 -4.16 10.58 3.60
N VAL A 57 -4.47 10.90 4.86
CA VAL A 57 -3.67 10.46 6.02
C VAL A 57 -3.61 8.93 6.10
N ILE A 58 -4.76 8.26 5.99
CA ILE A 58 -4.84 6.80 6.01
C ILE A 58 -4.12 6.20 4.80
N GLY A 59 -4.29 6.80 3.63
CA GLY A 59 -3.62 6.40 2.40
C GLY A 59 -2.10 6.49 2.51
N LEU A 60 -1.56 7.54 3.12
CA LEU A 60 -0.12 7.68 3.36
C LEU A 60 0.40 6.56 4.28
N ILE A 61 -0.30 6.25 5.37
CA ILE A 61 0.09 5.17 6.29
C ILE A 61 0.08 3.82 5.54
N CYS A 62 -0.97 3.54 4.77
CA CYS A 62 -1.07 2.31 3.99
C CYS A 62 0.00 2.23 2.89
N LEU A 63 0.34 3.36 2.28
CA LEU A 63 1.40 3.45 1.27
C LEU A 63 2.76 3.13 1.87
N LEU A 64 3.09 3.67 3.05
CA LEU A 64 4.32 3.34 3.77
C LEU A 64 4.37 1.85 4.15
N ALA A 65 3.26 1.29 4.64
CA ALA A 65 3.17 -0.14 4.93
C ALA A 65 3.34 -1.00 3.65
N GLY A 66 2.78 -0.56 2.53
CA GLY A 66 2.91 -1.19 1.22
C GLY A 66 4.35 -1.16 0.69
N LEU A 67 5.06 -0.04 0.86
CA LEU A 67 6.48 0.09 0.54
C LEU A 67 7.34 -0.91 1.32
N MET A 68 7.04 -1.12 2.61
CA MET A 68 7.73 -2.15 3.40
C MET A 68 7.51 -3.55 2.83
N GLN A 69 6.29 -3.89 2.39
CA GLN A 69 6.03 -5.18 1.72
C GLN A 69 6.77 -5.29 0.39
N LEU A 70 6.81 -4.20 -0.38
CA LEU A 70 7.50 -4.12 -1.67
C LEU A 70 9.01 -4.36 -1.50
N LEU A 71 9.64 -3.75 -0.50
CA LEU A 71 11.07 -3.95 -0.22
C LEU A 71 11.40 -5.41 0.09
N LYS A 72 10.58 -6.09 0.90
CA LYS A 72 10.74 -7.53 1.13
C LYS A 72 10.61 -8.32 -0.16
N ARG A 73 9.63 -7.98 -1.00
CA ARG A 73 9.39 -8.71 -2.25
C ARG A 73 10.50 -8.48 -3.28
N LEU A 74 11.05 -7.28 -3.36
CA LEU A 74 12.22 -6.97 -4.20
C LEU A 74 13.43 -7.78 -3.74
N ARG A 75 13.64 -7.90 -2.42
CA ARG A 75 14.70 -8.74 -1.85
C ARG A 75 14.54 -10.22 -2.27
N ASP A 76 13.32 -10.75 -2.25
CA ASP A 76 13.02 -12.12 -2.72
C ASP A 76 13.30 -12.34 -4.20
N ILE A 77 13.12 -11.31 -5.03
CA ILE A 77 13.39 -11.40 -6.47
C ILE A 77 14.89 -11.16 -6.78
N GLY A 78 15.68 -10.79 -5.76
CA GLY A 78 17.08 -10.39 -5.90
C GLY A 78 17.23 -9.05 -6.62
N LYS A 79 16.23 -8.17 -6.51
CA LYS A 79 16.27 -6.81 -7.04
C LYS A 79 16.69 -5.82 -5.94
N PRO A 80 17.50 -4.81 -6.28
CA PRO A 80 17.96 -3.83 -5.31
C PRO A 80 16.82 -2.87 -4.90
N ALA A 81 16.95 -2.26 -3.71
CA ALA A 81 15.92 -1.43 -3.11
C ALA A 81 15.55 -0.18 -3.93
N TYR A 82 16.48 0.38 -4.72
CA TYR A 82 16.22 1.56 -5.55
C TYR A 82 15.15 1.33 -6.63
N TRP A 83 14.75 0.07 -6.89
CA TRP A 83 13.60 -0.22 -7.74
C TRP A 83 12.29 0.39 -7.22
N THR A 84 12.20 0.72 -5.93
CA THR A 84 11.05 1.45 -5.39
C THR A 84 10.91 2.86 -5.95
N LEU A 85 11.96 3.47 -6.51
CA LEU A 85 11.90 4.79 -7.12
C LEU A 85 10.95 4.84 -8.32
N TRP A 86 10.79 3.72 -9.04
CA TRP A 86 9.82 3.60 -10.13
C TRP A 86 8.36 3.74 -9.66
N MET A 87 8.09 3.60 -8.36
CA MET A 87 6.77 3.84 -7.77
C MET A 87 6.35 5.31 -7.80
N LEU A 88 7.30 6.24 -7.97
CA LEU A 88 7.03 7.68 -8.03
C LEU A 88 6.46 8.12 -9.39
N ILE A 89 6.63 7.31 -10.44
CA ILE A 89 6.15 7.63 -11.78
C ILE A 89 4.76 7.00 -11.96
N PRO A 90 3.70 7.81 -12.17
CA PRO A 90 2.36 7.30 -12.44
C PRO A 90 2.33 6.40 -13.68
N GLY A 91 1.59 5.30 -13.62
CA GLY A 91 1.50 4.30 -14.69
C GLY A 91 2.63 3.27 -14.62
N VAL A 92 3.89 3.72 -14.52
CA VAL A 92 5.04 2.80 -14.35
C VAL A 92 4.96 2.06 -13.02
N ASN A 93 4.49 2.73 -11.97
CA ASN A 93 4.26 2.12 -10.67
C ASN A 93 3.36 0.86 -10.73
N VAL A 94 2.30 0.88 -11.54
CA VAL A 94 1.40 -0.27 -11.72
C VAL A 94 2.12 -1.42 -12.44
N LEU A 95 2.87 -1.12 -13.49
CA LEU A 95 3.66 -2.13 -14.21
C LEU A 95 4.70 -2.80 -13.30
N VAL A 96 5.37 -2.02 -12.45
CA VAL A 96 6.31 -2.54 -11.46
C VAL A 96 5.60 -3.42 -10.44
N LEU A 97 4.44 -3.01 -9.92
CA LEU A 97 3.67 -3.85 -9.00
C LEU A 97 3.24 -5.18 -9.65
N LEU A 98 2.77 -5.15 -10.89
CA LEU A 98 2.40 -6.36 -11.63
C LEU A 98 3.61 -7.28 -11.85
N TYR A 99 4.75 -6.71 -12.24
CA TYR A 99 6.00 -7.46 -12.39
C TYR A 99 6.43 -8.11 -11.08
N VAL A 100 6.48 -7.34 -9.99
CA VAL A 100 6.89 -7.81 -8.66
C VAL A 100 5.91 -8.87 -8.11
N ALA A 101 4.62 -8.72 -8.42
CA ALA A 101 3.59 -9.69 -8.08
C ALA A 101 3.68 -10.96 -8.93
N ALA A 102 4.23 -10.92 -10.14
CA ALA A 102 4.32 -12.08 -11.04
C ALA A 102 5.67 -12.81 -11.00
N ALA A 103 6.75 -12.07 -10.80
CA ALA A 103 8.12 -12.58 -10.88
C ALA A 103 8.36 -13.70 -9.86
N PRO A 104 9.05 -14.78 -10.23
CA PRO A 104 9.42 -15.85 -9.32
C PRO A 104 10.40 -15.34 -8.27
N SER A 105 10.32 -15.88 -7.04
CA SER A 105 11.36 -15.66 -6.04
C SER A 105 12.65 -16.34 -6.48
N LYS A 106 13.78 -15.67 -6.31
CA LYS A 106 15.09 -16.33 -6.38
C LYS A 106 15.36 -16.98 -5.02
N ALA A 107 15.65 -18.27 -5.03
CA ALA A 107 16.02 -19.03 -3.83
C ALA A 107 17.27 -18.40 -3.19
#